data_AF-A0AAW9FEV4-F1
#
_entry.id   AF-A0AAW9FEV4-F1
#
_cell.length_a   1.000
_cell.length_b   1.000
_cell.length_c   1.000
_cell.angle_alpha   90.00
_cell.angle_beta   90.00
_cell.angle_gamma   90.00
#
_symmetry.space_group_name_H-M   'P 1'
#
loop_
_entity.id
_entity.type
_entity.pdbx_description
1 polymer ?
#
loop_
_entity_poly.entity_id
_entity_poly.type
_entity_poly.pdbx_seq_one_letter_code
_entity_poly.pdbx_strand_id
1 'polypeptide(L)'
;MPHWLQLMMDSLPTLLWAGVKFTIPLTLLSFLFGLTLGLATAVARLFGPTPLRLLARFYVWVIRGTPLLVQLFVIFYGLPSIGILLDAFPAALIGFTLNVGAYTSEIIRAAISSVHKGQWEAAFSTGMNWRQAMQRTILPQASRVAVPPLSNTFISLVKDTSLAAAITVPELFQSAQRIVATTYEPLILYIEAAILYLALSSVLSNLQARLEKRFARYGGMMENSQ
;
A
#
# COMPACT_ATOMS: atom_id res chain seq x y z
N MET A 1 19.78 -14.99 32.29
CA MET A 1 19.13 -15.14 30.96
C MET A 1 20.23 -15.08 29.90
N PRO A 2 20.10 -15.77 28.76
CA PRO A 2 21.11 -15.70 27.71
C PRO A 2 21.17 -14.27 27.12
N HIS A 3 22.36 -13.85 26.69
CA HIS A 3 22.63 -12.48 26.25
C HIS A 3 21.66 -12.00 25.16
N TRP A 4 21.40 -12.85 24.17
CA TRP A 4 20.49 -12.52 23.07
C TRP A 4 19.06 -12.23 23.54
N LEU A 5 18.56 -12.94 24.55
CA LEU A 5 17.22 -12.74 25.07
C LEU A 5 17.13 -11.44 25.87
N GLN A 6 18.15 -11.16 26.68
CA GLN A 6 18.23 -9.91 27.43
C GLN A 6 18.26 -8.71 26.47
N LEU A 7 19.10 -8.77 25.44
CA LEU A 7 19.18 -7.71 24.44
C LEU A 7 17.82 -7.46 23.78
N MET A 8 17.12 -8.52 23.35
CA MET A 8 15.76 -8.40 22.80
C MET A 8 14.76 -7.79 23.79
N MET A 9 14.81 -8.17 25.06
CA MET A 9 13.92 -7.60 26.07
C MET A 9 14.17 -6.10 26.30
N ASP A 10 15.43 -5.68 26.24
CA ASP A 10 15.84 -4.29 26.44
C ASP A 10 15.51 -3.41 25.22
N SER A 11 15.61 -3.94 24.00
CA SER A 11 15.29 -3.24 22.74
C SER A 11 13.79 -3.17 22.43
N LEU A 12 13.01 -4.20 22.84
CA LEU A 12 11.61 -4.36 22.48
C LEU A 12 10.74 -3.11 22.72
N PRO A 13 10.79 -2.41 23.87
CA PRO A 13 9.98 -1.21 24.08
C PRO A 13 10.27 -0.10 23.07
N THR A 14 11.55 0.07 22.71
CA THR A 14 11.99 1.07 21.73
C THR A 14 11.48 0.73 20.34
N LEU A 15 11.56 -0.54 19.93
CA LEU A 15 11.08 -0.99 18.63
C LEU A 15 9.55 -0.91 18.52
N LEU A 16 8.82 -1.30 19.58
CA LEU A 16 7.36 -1.16 19.63
C LEU A 16 6.93 0.31 19.55
N TRP A 17 7.62 1.19 20.28
CA TRP A 17 7.35 2.62 20.23
C TRP A 17 7.58 3.20 18.82
N ALA A 18 8.68 2.82 18.16
CA ALA A 18 8.93 3.20 16.76
C ALA A 18 7.86 2.67 15.81
N GLY A 19 7.41 1.43 16.03
CA GLY A 19 6.31 0.81 15.29
C GLY A 19 5.01 1.62 15.40
N VAL A 20 4.60 1.95 16.63
CA VAL A 20 3.37 2.70 16.92
C VAL A 20 3.47 4.15 16.45
N LYS A 21 4.61 4.80 16.63
CA LYS A 21 4.77 6.23 16.36
C LYS A 21 5.07 6.54 14.89
N PHE A 22 5.73 5.65 14.16
CA PHE A 22 6.19 5.91 12.80
C PHE A 22 5.73 4.86 11.79
N THR A 23 5.99 3.56 11.99
CA THR A 23 5.63 2.51 11.02
C THR A 23 4.12 2.46 10.74
N ILE A 24 3.30 2.40 11.80
CA ILE A 24 1.84 2.31 11.67
C ILE A 24 1.27 3.59 11.03
N PRO A 25 1.58 4.81 11.52
CA PRO A 25 1.10 6.04 10.89
C PRO A 25 1.55 6.19 9.44
N LEU A 26 2.82 5.88 9.13
CA LEU A 26 3.32 5.94 7.76
C LEU A 26 2.54 4.98 6.85
N THR A 27 2.29 3.75 7.30
CA THR A 27 1.48 2.78 6.54
C THR A 27 0.06 3.29 6.32
N LEU A 28 -0.64 3.71 7.39
CA LEU A 28 -2.04 4.12 7.33
C LEU A 28 -2.24 5.35 6.45
N LEU A 29 -1.40 6.38 6.63
CA LEU A 29 -1.49 7.62 5.86
C LEU A 29 -1.12 7.40 4.40
N SER A 30 -0.03 6.65 4.13
CA SER A 30 0.38 6.34 2.76
C SER A 30 -0.67 5.52 2.03
N PHE A 31 -1.31 4.56 2.72
CA PHE A 31 -2.39 3.79 2.13
C PHE A 31 -3.64 4.64 1.88
N LEU A 32 -4.03 5.49 2.83
CA LEU A 32 -5.20 6.36 2.68
C LEU A 32 -5.05 7.34 1.51
N PHE A 33 -3.93 8.08 1.46
CA PHE A 33 -3.66 9.01 0.38
C PHE A 33 -3.37 8.29 -0.94
N GLY A 34 -2.63 7.18 -0.88
CA GLY A 34 -2.36 6.34 -2.03
C GLY A 34 -3.64 5.77 -2.64
N LEU A 35 -4.56 5.22 -1.84
CA LEU A 35 -5.85 4.71 -2.33
C LEU A 35 -6.70 5.83 -2.96
N THR A 36 -6.69 7.02 -2.36
CA THR A 36 -7.40 8.20 -2.90
C THR A 36 -6.82 8.61 -4.25
N LEU A 37 -5.49 8.73 -4.34
CA LEU A 37 -4.78 9.03 -5.58
C LEU A 37 -4.98 7.93 -6.63
N GLY A 38 -4.98 6.68 -6.21
CA GLY A 38 -5.19 5.52 -7.06
C GLY A 38 -6.59 5.48 -7.66
N LEU A 39 -7.61 5.77 -6.86
CA LEU A 39 -8.98 5.90 -7.33
C LEU A 39 -9.11 7.05 -8.35
N ALA A 40 -8.58 8.23 -8.04
CA ALA A 40 -8.58 9.37 -8.96
C ALA A 40 -7.87 9.03 -10.28
N THR A 41 -6.70 8.38 -10.21
CA THR A 41 -5.92 7.94 -11.36
C THR A 41 -6.65 6.88 -12.19
N ALA A 42 -7.33 5.92 -11.54
CA ALA A 42 -8.12 4.89 -12.23
C ALA A 42 -9.30 5.52 -12.99
N VAL A 43 -10.03 6.43 -12.35
CA VAL A 43 -11.15 7.17 -12.98
C VAL A 43 -10.66 7.99 -14.16
N ALA A 44 -9.57 8.75 -14.00
CA ALA A 44 -8.93 9.50 -15.07
C ALA A 44 -8.55 8.60 -16.27
N ARG A 45 -8.01 7.41 -16.02
CA ARG A 45 -7.61 6.48 -17.09
C ARG A 45 -8.79 5.81 -17.80
N LEU A 46 -9.89 5.54 -17.09
CA LEU A 46 -11.07 4.90 -17.64
C LEU A 46 -12.00 5.87 -18.36
N PHE A 47 -12.27 7.02 -17.75
CA PHE A 47 -13.36 7.92 -18.15
C PHE A 47 -12.89 9.34 -18.48
N GLY A 48 -11.63 9.68 -18.19
CA GLY A 48 -11.09 11.00 -18.46
C GLY A 48 -10.85 11.28 -19.96
N PRO A 49 -10.82 12.57 -20.35
CA PRO A 49 -10.44 12.99 -21.69
C PRO A 49 -8.98 12.63 -21.98
N THR A 50 -8.60 12.62 -23.26
CA THR A 50 -7.27 12.18 -23.72
C THR A 50 -6.10 12.80 -22.97
N PRO A 51 -6.05 14.13 -22.71
CA PRO A 51 -4.91 14.72 -21.99
C PRO A 51 -4.76 14.18 -20.56
N LEU A 52 -5.86 14.08 -19.82
CA LEU A 52 -5.86 13.56 -18.45
C LEU A 52 -5.47 12.08 -18.41
N ARG A 53 -5.94 11.30 -19.39
CA ARG A 53 -5.58 9.88 -19.54
C ARG A 53 -4.10 9.70 -19.82
N LEU A 54 -3.50 10.55 -20.66
CA LEU A 54 -2.07 10.51 -20.97
C LEU A 54 -1.23 10.87 -19.74
N LEU A 55 -1.61 11.93 -19.01
CA LEU A 55 -0.93 12.31 -17.77
C LEU A 55 -0.97 11.18 -16.73
N ALA A 56 -2.14 10.58 -16.52
CA ALA A 56 -2.30 9.48 -15.58
C ALA A 56 -1.52 8.22 -16.01
N ARG A 57 -1.43 7.93 -17.33
CA ARG A 57 -0.59 6.85 -17.86
C ARG A 57 0.90 7.13 -17.64
N PHE A 58 1.35 8.36 -17.87
CA PHE A 58 2.73 8.77 -17.63
C PHE A 58 3.13 8.61 -16.17
N TYR A 59 2.31 9.14 -15.24
CA TYR A 59 2.49 8.96 -13.81
C TYR A 59 2.64 7.47 -13.42
N VAL A 60 1.71 6.62 -13.86
CA VAL A 60 1.75 5.18 -13.54
C VAL A 60 2.99 4.51 -14.14
N TRP A 61 3.37 4.88 -15.36
CA TRP A 61 4.56 4.33 -16.03
C TRP A 61 5.85 4.69 -15.28
N VAL A 62 6.02 5.96 -14.89
CA VAL A 62 7.21 6.41 -14.14
C VAL A 62 7.28 5.69 -12.79
N ILE A 63 6.20 5.70 -12.03
CA ILE A 63 6.21 5.21 -10.65
C ILE A 63 6.35 3.68 -10.58
N ARG A 64 5.68 2.94 -11.47
CA ARG A 64 5.81 1.47 -11.50
C ARG A 64 7.05 1.00 -12.25
N GLY A 65 7.66 1.86 -13.08
CA GLY A 65 8.88 1.58 -13.82
C GLY A 65 10.16 1.90 -13.05
N THR A 66 10.07 2.52 -11.86
CA THR A 66 11.23 2.92 -11.05
C THR A 66 11.16 2.33 -9.63
N PRO A 67 12.29 1.92 -9.02
CA PRO A 67 12.29 1.38 -7.66
C PRO A 67 11.84 2.42 -6.63
N LEU A 68 11.02 2.01 -5.67
CA LEU A 68 10.56 2.88 -4.58
C LEU A 68 11.71 3.49 -3.78
N LEU A 69 12.76 2.72 -3.49
CA LEU A 69 13.94 3.22 -2.78
C LEU A 69 14.60 4.39 -3.53
N VAL A 70 14.68 4.32 -4.86
CA VAL A 70 15.23 5.41 -5.70
C VAL A 70 14.31 6.63 -5.63
N GLN A 71 12.98 6.45 -5.69
CA GLN A 71 12.03 7.55 -5.54
C GLN A 71 12.17 8.25 -4.18
N LEU A 72 12.34 7.49 -3.10
CA LEU A 72 12.59 8.04 -1.76
C LEU A 72 13.86 8.90 -1.72
N PHE A 73 14.94 8.44 -2.36
CA PHE A 73 16.19 9.18 -2.43
C PHE A 73 16.07 10.46 -3.26
N VAL A 74 15.38 10.40 -4.39
CA VAL A 74 15.12 11.59 -5.22
C VAL A 74 14.31 12.63 -4.45
N ILE A 75 13.28 12.21 -3.72
CA ILE A 75 12.45 13.12 -2.92
C ILE A 75 13.26 13.71 -1.76
N PHE A 76 13.96 12.89 -1.00
CA PHE A 76 14.62 13.35 0.22
C PHE A 76 15.95 14.08 -0.03
N TYR A 77 16.81 13.55 -0.91
CA TYR A 77 18.13 14.12 -1.21
C TYR A 77 18.14 15.01 -2.46
N GLY A 78 17.22 14.80 -3.41
CA GLY A 78 17.16 15.55 -4.67
C GLY A 78 16.45 16.90 -4.55
N LEU A 79 15.27 16.95 -3.91
CA LEU A 79 14.50 18.20 -3.74
C LEU A 79 15.26 19.36 -3.05
N PRO A 80 16.17 19.12 -2.11
CA PRO A 80 17.02 20.19 -1.55
C PRO A 80 17.80 20.97 -2.61
N SER A 81 18.21 20.35 -3.73
CA SER A 81 18.95 21.01 -4.81
C SER A 81 18.16 22.11 -5.53
N ILE A 82 16.84 22.10 -5.41
CA ILE A 82 15.92 23.11 -5.95
C ILE A 82 15.27 23.94 -4.84
N GLY A 83 15.82 23.91 -3.62
CA GLY A 83 15.38 24.73 -2.48
C GLY A 83 14.21 24.17 -1.68
N ILE A 84 13.80 22.92 -1.92
CA ILE A 84 12.70 22.27 -1.18
C ILE A 84 13.30 21.32 -0.13
N LEU A 85 13.20 21.70 1.13
CA LEU A 85 13.65 20.89 2.27
C LEU A 85 12.47 20.17 2.91
N LEU A 86 12.55 18.85 2.98
CA LEU A 86 11.55 18.00 3.64
C LEU A 86 12.22 17.17 4.72
N ASP A 87 11.57 17.08 5.88
CA ASP A 87 11.93 16.09 6.88
C ASP A 87 11.72 14.66 6.33
N ALA A 88 12.40 13.70 6.94
CA ALA A 88 12.38 12.31 6.48
C ALA A 88 10.96 11.71 6.41
N PHE A 89 10.11 11.96 7.41
CA PHE A 89 8.76 11.41 7.46
C PHE A 89 7.85 11.92 6.33
N PRO A 90 7.68 13.24 6.11
CA PRO A 90 6.88 13.73 4.98
C PRO A 90 7.47 13.33 3.62
N ALA A 91 8.81 13.27 3.47
CA ALA A 91 9.44 12.76 2.25
C ALA A 91 9.06 11.30 1.96
N ALA A 92 9.12 10.45 2.99
CA ALA A 92 8.65 9.06 2.90
C ALA A 92 7.16 9.00 2.55
N LEU A 93 6.31 9.74 3.28
CA LEU A 93 4.87 9.75 3.08
C LEU A 93 4.50 10.10 1.63
N ILE A 94 5.17 11.08 1.02
CA ILE A 94 4.96 11.45 -0.38
C ILE A 94 5.36 10.29 -1.30
N GLY A 95 6.56 9.74 -1.12
CA GLY A 95 7.07 8.63 -1.96
C GLY A 95 6.17 7.40 -1.90
N PHE A 96 5.78 6.96 -0.69
CA PHE A 96 4.87 5.84 -0.51
C PHE A 96 3.46 6.15 -1.05
N THR A 97 2.93 7.36 -0.87
CA THR A 97 1.63 7.77 -1.43
C THR A 97 1.61 7.66 -2.95
N LEU A 98 2.65 8.18 -3.62
CA LEU A 98 2.77 8.08 -5.08
C LEU A 98 2.89 6.62 -5.53
N ASN A 99 3.71 5.83 -4.84
CA ASN A 99 3.88 4.42 -5.15
C ASN A 99 2.56 3.63 -5.02
N VAL A 100 1.95 3.67 -3.84
CA VAL A 100 0.67 3.01 -3.56
C VAL A 100 -0.41 3.51 -4.52
N GLY A 101 -0.46 4.81 -4.82
CA GLY A 101 -1.41 5.37 -5.77
C GLY A 101 -1.28 4.77 -7.16
N ALA A 102 -0.07 4.59 -7.67
CA ALA A 102 0.14 4.00 -8.99
C ALA A 102 -0.31 2.52 -9.04
N TYR A 103 0.08 1.72 -8.05
CA TYR A 103 -0.29 0.30 -7.98
C TYR A 103 -1.79 0.09 -7.74
N THR A 104 -2.38 0.81 -6.79
CA THR A 104 -3.82 0.73 -6.50
C THR A 104 -4.67 1.24 -7.66
N SER A 105 -4.20 2.21 -8.44
CA SER A 105 -4.90 2.64 -9.66
C SER A 105 -5.05 1.51 -10.68
N GLU A 106 -4.04 0.64 -10.80
CA GLU A 106 -4.09 -0.49 -11.71
C GLU A 106 -5.07 -1.55 -11.22
N ILE A 107 -5.05 -1.85 -9.91
CA ILE A 107 -5.97 -2.79 -9.27
C ILE A 107 -7.42 -2.34 -9.47
N ILE A 108 -7.74 -1.08 -9.16
CA ILE A 108 -9.09 -0.53 -9.30
C ILE A 108 -9.53 -0.53 -10.77
N ARG A 109 -8.65 -0.09 -11.68
CA ARG A 109 -8.92 -0.07 -13.12
C ARG A 109 -9.20 -1.48 -13.65
N ALA A 110 -8.38 -2.46 -13.29
CA ALA A 110 -8.53 -3.86 -13.68
C ALA A 110 -9.84 -4.45 -13.14
N ALA A 111 -10.16 -4.19 -11.87
CA ALA A 111 -11.39 -4.67 -11.24
C ALA A 111 -12.67 -4.08 -11.85
N ILE A 112 -12.66 -2.81 -12.26
CA ILE A 112 -13.79 -2.22 -13.01
C ILE A 112 -13.88 -2.84 -14.41
N SER A 113 -12.73 -3.04 -15.07
CA SER A 113 -12.68 -3.58 -16.44
C SER A 113 -13.02 -5.08 -16.50
N SER A 114 -12.91 -5.82 -15.39
CA SER A 114 -13.22 -7.25 -15.35
C SER A 114 -14.72 -7.54 -15.24
N VAL A 115 -15.57 -6.53 -15.01
CA VAL A 115 -17.02 -6.72 -14.99
C VAL A 115 -17.51 -7.02 -16.41
N HIS A 116 -18.20 -8.15 -16.57
CA HIS A 116 -18.63 -8.66 -17.88
C HIS A 116 -19.47 -7.63 -18.65
N LYS A 117 -19.26 -7.51 -19.97
CA LYS A 117 -20.00 -6.55 -20.82
C LYS A 117 -21.51 -6.72 -20.75
N GLY A 118 -21.99 -7.96 -20.62
CA GLY A 118 -23.42 -8.25 -20.44
C GLY A 118 -24.04 -7.60 -19.20
N GLN A 119 -23.28 -7.33 -18.13
CA GLN A 119 -23.77 -6.59 -16.96
C GLN A 119 -23.98 -5.10 -17.27
N TRP A 120 -23.12 -4.53 -18.10
CA TRP A 120 -23.28 -3.18 -18.60
C TRP A 120 -24.49 -3.08 -19.53
N GLU A 121 -24.59 -3.99 -20.51
CA GLU A 121 -25.69 -4.04 -21.46
C GLU A 121 -27.04 -4.26 -20.77
N ALA A 122 -27.12 -5.19 -19.80
CA ALA A 122 -28.33 -5.42 -19.02
C ALA A 122 -28.74 -4.18 -18.22
N ALA A 123 -27.79 -3.50 -17.56
CA ALA A 123 -28.09 -2.27 -16.82
C ALA A 123 -28.69 -1.20 -17.75
N PHE A 124 -28.08 -0.96 -18.91
CA PHE A 124 -28.58 0.02 -19.88
C PHE A 124 -29.93 -0.40 -20.49
N SER A 125 -30.15 -1.68 -20.78
CA SER A 125 -31.43 -2.20 -21.29
C SER A 125 -32.59 -2.03 -20.31
N THR A 126 -32.31 -1.93 -19.00
CA THR A 126 -33.33 -1.59 -17.99
C THR A 126 -33.57 -0.07 -17.82
N GLY A 127 -32.98 0.76 -18.69
CA GLY A 127 -33.13 2.21 -18.67
C GLY A 127 -32.22 2.94 -17.67
N MET A 128 -31.23 2.27 -17.09
CA MET A 128 -30.27 2.92 -16.20
C MET A 128 -29.38 3.89 -16.96
N ASN A 129 -29.17 5.09 -16.44
CA ASN A 129 -28.10 5.96 -16.91
C ASN A 129 -26.73 5.47 -16.40
N TRP A 130 -25.64 6.02 -16.94
CA TRP A 130 -24.27 5.60 -16.59
C TRP A 130 -24.00 5.63 -15.08
N ARG A 131 -24.47 6.66 -14.36
CA ARG A 131 -24.25 6.78 -12.91
C ARG A 131 -24.98 5.68 -12.16
N GLN A 132 -26.22 5.38 -12.54
CA GLN A 132 -27.01 4.30 -11.97
C GLN A 132 -26.36 2.94 -12.24
N ALA A 133 -25.98 2.65 -13.49
CA ALA A 133 -25.30 1.42 -13.87
C ALA A 133 -23.99 1.25 -13.09
N MET A 134 -23.17 2.30 -13.02
CA MET A 134 -21.91 2.31 -12.29
C MET A 134 -22.11 2.01 -10.79
N GLN A 135 -23.02 2.73 -10.13
CA GLN A 135 -23.20 2.63 -8.68
C GLN A 135 -23.93 1.35 -8.25
N ARG A 136 -24.92 0.90 -9.02
CA ARG A 136 -25.81 -0.20 -8.62
C ARG A 136 -25.38 -1.56 -9.16
N THR A 137 -24.66 -1.60 -10.27
CA THR A 137 -24.29 -2.85 -10.94
C THR A 137 -22.78 -3.07 -10.93
N ILE A 138 -22.01 -2.09 -11.42
CA ILE A 138 -20.58 -2.29 -11.71
C ILE A 138 -19.70 -2.18 -10.46
N LEU A 139 -19.81 -1.10 -9.68
CA LEU A 139 -18.97 -0.91 -8.48
C LEU A 139 -19.15 -2.00 -7.42
N PRO A 140 -20.36 -2.52 -7.13
CA PRO A 140 -20.52 -3.64 -6.20
C PRO A 140 -19.77 -4.91 -6.66
N GLN A 141 -19.72 -5.17 -7.97
CA GLN A 141 -18.98 -6.31 -8.52
C GLN A 141 -17.47 -6.04 -8.52
N ALA A 142 -17.05 -4.87 -9.02
CA ALA A 142 -15.65 -4.47 -9.06
C ALA A 142 -15.01 -4.40 -7.66
N SER A 143 -15.73 -3.91 -6.66
CA SER A 143 -15.22 -3.85 -5.27
C SER A 143 -14.92 -5.23 -4.70
N ARG A 144 -15.73 -6.26 -4.99
CA ARG A 144 -15.46 -7.65 -4.58
C ARG A 144 -14.16 -8.16 -5.18
N VAL A 145 -13.87 -7.79 -6.43
CA VAL A 145 -12.63 -8.15 -7.13
C VAL A 145 -11.43 -7.34 -6.62
N ALA A 146 -11.62 -6.06 -6.28
CA ALA A 146 -10.55 -5.16 -5.86
C ALA A 146 -10.10 -5.34 -4.40
N VAL A 147 -11.00 -5.73 -3.48
CA VAL A 147 -10.69 -5.79 -2.05
C VAL A 147 -9.54 -6.75 -1.71
N PRO A 148 -9.48 -7.99 -2.23
CA PRO A 148 -8.36 -8.90 -1.95
C PRO A 148 -6.98 -8.33 -2.35
N PRO A 149 -6.74 -7.88 -3.59
CA PRO A 149 -5.44 -7.30 -3.97
C PRO A 149 -5.14 -5.95 -3.30
N LEU A 150 -6.13 -5.13 -2.97
CA LEU A 150 -5.92 -3.91 -2.17
C LEU A 150 -5.46 -4.24 -0.75
N SER A 151 -6.03 -5.28 -0.14
CA SER A 151 -5.62 -5.76 1.19
C SER A 151 -4.18 -6.29 1.16
N ASN A 152 -3.82 -7.08 0.15
CA ASN A 152 -2.44 -7.54 -0.05
C ASN A 152 -1.46 -6.35 -0.22
N THR A 153 -1.88 -5.29 -0.90
CA THR A 153 -1.08 -4.06 -1.06
C THR A 153 -0.86 -3.38 0.29
N PHE A 154 -1.90 -3.29 1.13
CA PHE A 154 -1.80 -2.73 2.48
C PHE A 154 -0.85 -3.51 3.39
N ILE A 155 -0.92 -4.85 3.37
CA ILE A 155 -0.01 -5.70 4.14
C ILE A 155 1.44 -5.58 3.65
N SER A 156 1.62 -5.50 2.33
CA SER A 156 2.96 -5.32 1.74
C SER A 156 3.55 -3.98 2.14
N LEU A 157 2.74 -2.91 2.14
CA LEU A 157 3.16 -1.58 2.53
C LEU A 157 3.74 -1.52 3.95
N VAL A 158 3.21 -2.28 4.91
CA VAL A 158 3.79 -2.35 6.27
C VAL A 158 5.26 -2.76 6.18
N LYS A 159 5.59 -3.79 5.40
CA LYS A 159 6.97 -4.25 5.22
C LYS A 159 7.78 -3.25 4.40
N ASP A 160 7.19 -2.66 3.37
CA ASP A 160 7.86 -1.69 2.51
C ASP A 160 8.26 -0.42 3.27
N THR A 161 7.58 -0.06 4.38
CA THR A 161 8.00 1.07 5.23
C THR A 161 9.43 0.92 5.77
N SER A 162 9.98 -0.30 5.85
CA SER A 162 11.40 -0.52 6.18
C SER A 162 12.37 0.17 5.20
N LEU A 163 11.95 0.43 3.96
CA LEU A 163 12.75 1.21 2.99
C LEU A 163 12.94 2.66 3.45
N ALA A 164 12.05 3.19 4.30
CA ALA A 164 12.16 4.54 4.84
C ALA A 164 13.36 4.70 5.79
N ALA A 165 13.88 3.59 6.34
CA ALA A 165 15.12 3.58 7.12
C ALA A 165 16.29 4.20 6.34
N ALA A 166 16.36 3.94 5.03
CA ALA A 166 17.43 4.45 4.17
C ALA A 166 17.44 5.99 4.03
N ILE A 167 16.32 6.65 4.34
CA ILE A 167 16.21 8.12 4.42
C ILE A 167 15.98 8.59 5.86
N THR A 168 16.41 7.78 6.84
CA THR A 168 16.49 8.11 8.28
C THR A 168 15.16 8.28 9.01
N VAL A 169 14.04 7.85 8.43
CA VAL A 169 12.76 7.80 9.17
C VAL A 169 12.94 6.87 10.37
N PRO A 170 12.64 7.32 11.61
CA PRO A 170 12.83 6.51 12.82
C PRO A 170 11.71 5.47 12.99
N GLU A 171 11.43 4.72 11.93
CA GLU A 171 10.53 3.57 11.95
C GLU A 171 11.21 2.35 12.57
N LEU A 172 10.50 1.24 12.64
CA LEU A 172 10.90 0.02 13.34
C LEU A 172 12.28 -0.51 12.91
N PHE A 173 12.57 -0.58 11.60
CA PHE A 173 13.85 -1.10 11.11
C PHE A 173 15.00 -0.13 11.36
N GLN A 174 14.81 1.17 11.15
CA GLN A 174 15.79 2.20 11.48
C GLN A 174 16.10 2.23 12.98
N SER A 175 15.10 1.99 13.82
CA SER A 175 15.29 1.93 15.27
C SER A 175 16.14 0.74 15.67
N ALA A 176 15.94 -0.43 15.03
CA ALA A 176 16.84 -1.57 15.20
C ALA A 176 18.26 -1.24 14.76
N GLN A 177 18.45 -0.62 13.58
CA GLN A 177 19.77 -0.20 13.09
C GLN A 177 20.50 0.76 14.05
N ARG A 178 19.77 1.68 14.69
CA ARG A 178 20.34 2.60 15.70
C ARG A 178 20.87 1.85 16.92
N ILE A 179 20.14 0.84 17.40
CA ILE A 179 20.59 0.03 18.54
C ILE A 179 21.80 -0.82 18.11
N VAL A 180 21.76 -1.44 16.92
CA VAL A 180 22.89 -2.18 16.34
C VAL A 180 24.15 -1.33 16.29
N ALA A 181 24.04 -0.04 15.96
CA ALA A 181 25.19 0.87 15.91
C ALA A 181 25.89 1.06 17.28
N THR A 182 25.21 0.76 18.38
CA THR A 182 25.76 0.85 19.74
C THR A 182 26.08 -0.51 20.37
N THR A 183 25.36 -1.57 19.99
CA THR A 183 25.51 -2.91 20.57
C THR A 183 26.36 -3.84 19.72
N TYR A 184 26.53 -3.54 18.43
CA TYR A 184 27.23 -4.35 17.44
C TYR A 184 26.67 -5.77 17.25
N GLU A 185 25.37 -5.96 17.54
CA GLU A 185 24.66 -7.24 17.47
C GLU A 185 23.57 -7.25 16.38
N PRO A 186 23.94 -7.21 15.08
CA PRO A 186 22.99 -7.08 13.98
C PRO A 186 22.04 -8.27 13.85
N LEU A 187 22.53 -9.49 14.02
CA LEU A 187 21.72 -10.70 13.81
C LEU A 187 20.55 -10.74 14.79
N ILE A 188 20.80 -10.46 16.07
CA ILE A 188 19.78 -10.51 17.13
C ILE A 188 18.68 -9.48 16.86
N LEU A 189 19.06 -8.23 16.57
CA LEU A 189 18.09 -7.14 16.41
C LEU A 189 17.34 -7.18 15.07
N TYR A 190 17.97 -7.69 14.00
CA TYR A 190 17.26 -7.86 12.73
C TYR A 190 16.28 -9.04 12.79
N ILE A 191 16.60 -10.11 13.52
CA ILE A 191 15.63 -11.18 13.82
C ILE A 191 14.47 -10.62 14.66
N GLU A 192 14.75 -9.82 15.67
CA GLU A 192 13.72 -9.18 16.49
C GLU A 192 12.79 -8.28 15.63
N ALA A 193 13.37 -7.41 14.81
CA ALA A 193 12.60 -6.57 13.89
C ALA A 193 11.76 -7.42 12.91
N ALA A 194 12.31 -8.51 12.38
CA ALA A 194 11.60 -9.44 11.50
C ALA A 194 10.41 -10.11 12.22
N ILE A 195 10.57 -10.52 13.48
CA ILE A 195 9.48 -11.07 14.30
C ILE A 195 8.37 -10.02 14.49
N LEU A 196 8.71 -8.77 14.74
CA LEU A 196 7.72 -7.69 14.88
C LEU A 196 6.98 -7.40 13.57
N TYR A 197 7.69 -7.33 12.44
CA TYR A 197 7.07 -7.21 11.12
C TYR A 197 6.15 -8.40 10.78
N LEU A 198 6.57 -9.62 11.14
CA LEU A 198 5.78 -10.83 10.98
C LEU A 198 4.51 -10.78 11.85
N ALA A 199 4.63 -10.35 13.11
CA ALA A 199 3.48 -10.21 14.00
C ALA A 199 2.45 -9.20 13.45
N LEU A 200 2.90 -8.02 13.03
CA LEU A 200 2.05 -7.01 12.39
C LEU A 200 1.36 -7.57 11.13
N SER A 201 2.15 -8.19 10.24
CA SER A 201 1.64 -8.76 8.99
C SER A 201 0.64 -9.89 9.25
N SER A 202 0.89 -10.76 10.24
CA SER A 202 -0.02 -11.85 10.59
C SER A 202 -1.36 -11.34 11.13
N VAL A 203 -1.36 -10.29 11.95
CA VAL A 203 -2.61 -9.65 12.41
C VAL A 203 -3.42 -9.16 11.21
N LEU A 204 -2.77 -8.45 10.28
CA LEU A 204 -3.45 -7.94 9.09
C LEU A 204 -3.91 -9.05 8.13
N SER A 205 -3.12 -10.10 7.93
CA SER A 205 -3.49 -11.26 7.12
C SER A 205 -4.72 -11.99 7.67
N ASN A 206 -4.82 -12.11 9.00
CA ASN A 206 -6.01 -12.67 9.64
C ASN A 206 -7.24 -11.78 9.43
N LEU A 207 -7.09 -10.45 9.50
CA LEU A 207 -8.17 -9.51 9.21
C LEU A 207 -8.59 -9.58 7.73
N GLN A 208 -7.63 -9.66 6.80
CA GLN A 208 -7.87 -9.85 5.38
C GLN A 208 -8.67 -11.13 5.12
N ALA A 209 -8.28 -12.27 5.71
CA ALA A 209 -8.99 -13.53 5.53
C ALA A 209 -10.46 -13.45 6.00
N ARG A 210 -10.75 -12.68 7.06
CA ARG A 210 -12.12 -12.42 7.52
C ARG A 210 -12.88 -11.51 6.54
N LEU A 211 -12.23 -10.48 6.01
CA LEU A 211 -12.81 -9.61 4.98
C LEU A 211 -13.14 -10.40 3.71
N GLU A 212 -12.20 -11.18 3.21
CA GLU A 212 -12.39 -12.00 2.01
C GLU A 212 -13.54 -12.99 2.16
N LYS A 213 -13.65 -13.69 3.31
CA LYS A 213 -14.81 -14.57 3.59
C LYS A 213 -16.14 -13.83 3.53
N ARG A 214 -16.19 -12.57 3.96
CA ARG A 214 -17.41 -11.74 3.90
C ARG A 214 -17.77 -11.38 2.46
N PHE A 215 -16.78 -11.06 1.62
CA PHE A 215 -17.00 -10.74 0.21
C PHE A 215 -17.28 -11.97 -0.66
N ALA A 216 -16.71 -13.13 -0.31
CA ALA A 216 -16.92 -14.41 -1.01
C ALA A 216 -18.31 -15.00 -0.79
N ARG A 217 -18.94 -14.77 0.37
CA ARG A 217 -20.27 -15.32 0.73
C ARG A 217 -21.44 -14.89 -0.18
N TYR A 218 -21.24 -13.92 -1.08
CA TYR A 218 -22.25 -13.47 -2.05
C TYR A 218 -21.84 -13.72 -3.50
N GLY A 219 -20.71 -14.39 -3.75
CA GLY A 219 -20.35 -14.95 -5.04
C GLY A 219 -20.80 -16.41 -5.08
N GLY A 220 -21.97 -16.67 -5.65
CA GLY A 220 -22.34 -18.03 -6.04
C GLY A 220 -21.20 -18.65 -6.83
N MET A 221 -20.92 -19.92 -6.52
CA MET A 221 -19.97 -20.82 -7.19
C MET A 221 -19.46 -20.27 -8.52
N MET A 222 -18.24 -19.72 -8.53
CA MET A 222 -17.38 -19.85 -9.71
C MET A 222 -16.99 -21.33 -9.71
N GLU A 223 -17.88 -22.14 -10.28
CA GLU A 223 -17.67 -23.56 -10.49
C GLU A 223 -16.42 -23.71 -11.35
N ASN A 224 -15.41 -24.38 -10.79
CA ASN A 224 -14.24 -24.85 -11.52
C ASN A 224 -14.71 -25.51 -12.81
N SER A 225 -14.52 -24.84 -13.94
CA SER A 225 -14.66 -25.44 -15.25
C SER A 225 -13.29 -25.39 -15.94
N GLN A 226 -12.59 -26.51 -15.74
CA GLN A 226 -11.44 -27.04 -16.50
C GLN A 226 -10.07 -26.44 -16.24
#